data_AF-A0A958DGG7-F1
#
_entry.id   AF-A0A958DGG7-F1
#
_cell.length_a   1.000
_cell.length_b   1.000
_cell.length_c   1.000
_cell.angle_alpha   90.00
_cell.angle_beta   90.00
_cell.angle_gamma   90.00
#
_symmetry.space_group_name_H-M   'P 1'
#
loop_
_entity.id
_entity.type
_entity.pdbx_description
1 polymer ?
#
loop_
_entity_poly.entity_id
_entity_poly.type
_entity_poly.pdbx_seq_one_letter_code
_entity_poly.pdbx_strand_id
1 'polypeptide(L)'
;MAELEAKTSQINFWDSPEDAQQILRILNEKKERLDDWKDHQQQLEDMELMLEMAREADDAAVLADLDRESQVLADSVKDLELRGLLSAPEDKKNAILTIHPGAGGTE
;
A
#
# COMPACT_ATOMS: atom_id res chain seq x y z
N MET A 1 -9.60 8.27 9.10
CA MET A 1 -9.48 9.35 8.09
C MET A 1 -10.45 10.48 8.42
N ALA A 2 -11.75 10.18 8.64
CA ALA A 2 -12.78 11.14 9.05
C ALA A 2 -12.39 12.04 10.24
N GLU A 3 -11.76 11.50 11.28
CA GLU A 3 -11.29 12.31 12.42
C GLU A 3 -10.19 13.33 12.06
N LEU A 4 -9.27 12.96 11.17
CA LEU A 4 -8.22 13.88 10.70
C LEU A 4 -8.80 14.96 9.79
N GLU A 5 -9.75 14.61 8.92
CA GLU A 5 -10.46 15.56 8.07
C GLU A 5 -11.31 16.54 8.89
N ALA A 6 -11.98 16.04 9.94
CA ALA A 6 -12.69 16.88 10.88
C ALA A 6 -11.76 17.88 11.59
N LYS A 7 -10.53 17.46 11.97
CA LYS A 7 -9.51 18.37 12.53
C LYS A 7 -9.08 19.45 11.53
N THR A 8 -8.89 19.09 10.25
CA THR A 8 -8.53 20.09 9.22
C THR A 8 -9.63 21.13 8.95
N SER A 9 -10.87 20.84 9.34
CA SER A 9 -12.02 21.73 9.16
C SER A 9 -12.28 22.66 10.35
N GLN A 10 -11.48 22.58 11.42
CA GLN A 10 -11.62 23.45 12.58
C GLN A 10 -11.08 24.86 12.30
N ILE A 11 -11.75 25.88 12.84
CA ILE A 11 -11.39 27.30 12.63
C ILE A 11 -9.97 27.61 13.09
N ASN A 12 -9.54 27.01 14.19
CA ASN A 12 -8.23 27.18 14.81
C ASN A 12 -7.16 26.23 14.26
N PHE A 13 -7.46 25.43 13.24
CA PHE A 13 -6.52 24.44 12.69
C PHE A 13 -5.21 25.10 12.21
N TRP A 14 -5.30 26.32 11.68
CA TRP A 14 -4.17 27.08 11.16
C TRP A 14 -3.42 27.92 12.21
N ASP A 15 -3.87 27.90 13.47
CA ASP A 15 -3.23 28.66 14.56
C ASP A 15 -1.86 28.08 14.95
N SER A 16 -1.62 26.81 14.64
CA SER A 16 -0.34 26.10 14.83
C SER A 16 0.12 25.48 13.51
N PRO A 17 1.00 26.16 12.75
CA PRO A 17 1.50 25.67 11.46
C PRO A 17 2.18 24.31 11.54
N GLU A 18 2.94 24.05 12.61
CA GLU A 18 3.65 22.78 12.82
C GLU A 18 2.68 21.61 13.01
N ASP A 19 1.64 21.78 13.83
CA ASP A 19 0.63 20.74 14.08
C ASP A 19 -0.23 20.50 12.82
N ALA A 20 -0.60 21.58 12.13
CA ALA A 20 -1.33 21.50 10.87
C ALA A 20 -0.54 20.70 9.82
N GLN A 21 0.76 20.96 9.68
CA GLN A 21 1.63 20.25 8.75
C GLN A 21 1.73 18.76 9.08
N GLN A 22 1.83 18.39 10.37
CA GLN A 22 1.84 16.99 10.77
C GLN A 22 0.52 16.28 10.43
N ILE A 23 -0.62 16.90 10.74
CA ILE A 23 -1.95 16.34 10.46
C ILE A 23 -2.16 16.16 8.96
N LEU A 24 -1.81 17.17 8.15
CA LEU A 24 -1.90 17.10 6.69
C LEU A 24 -1.00 16.01 6.11
N ARG A 25 0.21 15.85 6.63
CA ARG A 25 1.12 14.77 6.21
C ARG A 25 0.50 13.39 6.45
N ILE A 26 -0.02 13.15 7.65
CA ILE A 26 -0.64 11.87 7.99
C ILE A 26 -1.90 11.63 7.16
N LEU A 27 -2.69 12.68 6.90
CA LEU A 27 -3.87 12.59 6.07
C LEU A 27 -3.52 12.22 4.62
N ASN A 28 -2.52 12.88 4.03
CA ASN A 28 -2.05 12.60 2.68
C ASN A 28 -1.46 11.19 2.57
N GLU A 29 -0.59 10.78 3.50
CA GLU A 29 -0.03 9.42 3.54
C GLU A 29 -1.15 8.34 3.59
N LYS A 30 -2.28 8.64 4.26
CA LYS A 30 -3.44 7.72 4.30
C LYS A 30 -4.29 7.77 3.04
N LYS A 31 -4.40 8.92 2.37
CA LYS A 31 -5.13 9.08 1.10
C LYS A 31 -4.39 8.39 -0.03
N GLU A 32 -3.09 8.63 -0.16
CA GLU A 32 -2.24 7.98 -1.16
C GLU A 32 -2.36 6.46 -1.10
N ARG A 33 -2.29 5.85 0.09
CA ARG A 33 -2.48 4.40 0.26
C ARG A 33 -3.86 3.89 -0.19
N LEU A 34 -4.91 4.69 0.05
CA LEU A 34 -6.26 4.33 -0.35
C LEU A 34 -6.44 4.45 -1.86
N ASP A 35 -5.84 5.48 -2.46
CA ASP A 35 -5.90 5.70 -3.89
C ASP A 35 -5.07 4.64 -4.63
N ASP A 36 -3.88 4.29 -4.13
CA ASP A 36 -3.10 3.14 -4.59
C ASP A 36 -3.96 1.87 -4.61
N TRP A 37 -4.63 1.54 -3.49
CA TRP A 37 -5.50 0.35 -3.42
C TRP A 37 -6.60 0.36 -4.49
N LYS A 38 -7.26 1.50 -4.70
CA LYS A 38 -8.31 1.63 -5.72
C LYS A 38 -7.76 1.48 -7.13
N ASP A 39 -6.59 2.03 -7.39
CA ASP A 39 -5.94 1.91 -8.70
C ASP A 39 -5.60 0.45 -9.01
N HIS A 40 -5.13 -0.32 -8.03
CA HIS A 40 -4.87 -1.75 -8.20
C HIS A 40 -6.16 -2.54 -8.43
N GLN A 41 -7.25 -2.15 -7.76
CA GLN A 41 -8.56 -2.76 -7.98
C GLN A 41 -9.07 -2.48 -9.41
N GLN A 42 -8.96 -1.23 -9.88
CA GLN A 42 -9.34 -0.86 -11.25
C GLN A 42 -8.51 -1.61 -12.28
N GLN A 43 -7.19 -1.71 -12.07
CA GLN A 43 -6.30 -2.48 -12.95
C GLN A 43 -6.72 -3.95 -13.04
N LEU A 44 -7.09 -4.56 -11.92
CA LEU A 44 -7.58 -5.94 -11.91
C LEU A 44 -8.87 -6.08 -12.71
N GLU A 45 -9.85 -5.20 -12.50
CA GLU A 45 -11.12 -5.19 -13.23
C GLU A 45 -10.90 -5.03 -14.74
N ASP A 46 -9.99 -4.14 -15.15
CA ASP A 46 -9.63 -3.93 -16.55
C ASP A 46 -8.95 -5.17 -17.16
N MET A 47 -8.08 -5.82 -16.40
CA MET A 47 -7.40 -7.06 -16.81
C MET A 47 -8.36 -8.24 -16.94
N GLU A 48 -9.36 -8.36 -16.05
CA GLU A 48 -10.40 -9.39 -16.14
C GLU A 48 -11.21 -9.23 -17.42
N LEU A 49 -11.60 -7.99 -17.77
CA LEU A 49 -12.28 -7.69 -19.02
C LEU A 49 -11.41 -8.03 -20.25
N MET A 50 -10.13 -7.64 -20.23
CA MET A 50 -9.20 -7.96 -21.32
C MET A 50 -8.99 -9.47 -21.48
N LEU A 51 -8.96 -10.21 -20.37
CA LEU A 51 -8.84 -11.67 -20.37
C LEU A 51 -10.04 -12.34 -21.03
N GLU A 52 -11.25 -11.87 -20.76
CA GLU A 52 -12.47 -12.36 -21.40
C GLU A 52 -12.41 -12.13 -22.92
N MET A 53 -12.08 -10.91 -23.34
CA MET A 53 -11.96 -10.55 -24.77
C MET A 53 -10.88 -11.37 -25.48
N ALA A 54 -9.71 -11.56 -24.86
CA ALA A 54 -8.60 -12.31 -25.43
C ALA A 54 -8.93 -13.80 -25.60
N ARG A 55 -9.68 -14.38 -24.64
CA ARG A 55 -10.17 -15.77 -24.74
C ARG A 55 -11.18 -15.95 -25.86
N GLU A 56 -12.09 -14.99 -26.04
CA GLU A 56 -13.06 -15.03 -27.14
C GLU A 56 -12.38 -14.89 -28.51
N ALA A 57 -11.31 -14.10 -28.59
CA ALA A 57 -10.53 -13.88 -29.80
C ALA A 57 -9.46 -14.94 -30.09
N ASP A 58 -9.21 -15.87 -29.16
CA ASP A 58 -8.09 -16.84 -29.19
C ASP A 58 -6.71 -16.14 -29.37
N ASP A 59 -6.56 -14.95 -28.76
CA ASP A 59 -5.36 -14.11 -28.89
C ASP A 59 -4.29 -14.48 -27.86
N ALA A 60 -3.44 -15.46 -28.23
CA ALA A 60 -2.36 -15.94 -27.38
C ALA A 60 -1.31 -14.86 -27.02
N ALA A 61 -1.16 -13.81 -27.83
CA ALA A 61 -0.20 -12.74 -27.53
C ALA A 61 -0.72 -11.88 -26.37
N VAL A 62 -2.00 -11.48 -26.43
CA VAL A 62 -2.64 -10.72 -25.34
C VAL A 62 -2.70 -11.54 -24.06
N LEU A 63 -2.98 -12.85 -24.14
CA LEU A 63 -2.96 -13.73 -22.96
C LEU A 63 -1.57 -13.78 -22.29
N ALA A 64 -0.49 -13.82 -23.08
CA ALA A 64 0.87 -13.83 -22.54
C ALA A 64 1.27 -12.48 -21.92
N ASP A 65 0.75 -11.37 -22.45
CA ASP A 65 0.96 -10.05 -21.88
C ASP A 65 0.19 -9.86 -20.57
N LEU A 66 -1.07 -10.32 -20.51
CA LEU A 66 -1.88 -10.33 -19.28
C LEU A 66 -1.24 -11.16 -18.16
N ASP A 67 -0.63 -12.30 -18.47
CA ASP A 67 0.11 -13.11 -17.48
C ASP A 67 1.25 -12.30 -16.84
N ARG A 68 2.01 -11.57 -17.67
CA ARG A 68 3.10 -10.71 -17.18
C ARG A 68 2.59 -9.54 -16.35
N GLU A 69 1.54 -8.87 -16.81
CA GLU A 69 0.92 -7.76 -16.07
C GLU A 69 0.35 -8.24 -14.74
N SER A 70 -0.23 -9.45 -14.68
CA SER A 70 -0.75 -10.02 -13.44
C SER A 70 0.33 -10.23 -12.39
N GLN A 71 1.54 -10.62 -12.81
CA GLN A 71 2.68 -10.77 -11.90
C GLN A 71 3.15 -9.41 -11.36
N VAL A 72 3.17 -8.38 -12.21
CA VAL A 72 3.52 -7.01 -11.79
C VAL A 72 2.50 -6.47 -10.79
N LEU A 73 1.21 -6.66 -11.06
CA LEU A 73 0.14 -6.27 -10.14
C LEU A 73 0.25 -7.00 -8.81
N ALA A 74 0.49 -8.31 -8.83
CA ALA A 74 0.66 -9.12 -7.62
C ALA A 74 1.84 -8.64 -6.75
N ASP A 75 2.98 -8.31 -7.38
CA ASP A 75 4.13 -7.76 -6.66
C ASP A 75 3.82 -6.39 -6.05
N SER A 76 3.08 -5.54 -6.76
CA SER A 76 2.68 -4.22 -6.26
C SER A 76 1.69 -4.31 -5.09
N VAL A 77 0.72 -5.25 -5.15
CA VAL A 77 -0.19 -5.54 -4.02
C VAL A 77 0.58 -6.02 -2.80
N LYS A 78 1.58 -6.88 -2.99
CA LYS A 78 2.43 -7.39 -1.90
C LYS A 78 3.24 -6.28 -1.23
N ASP A 79 3.76 -5.34 -2.01
CA ASP A 79 4.43 -4.16 -1.48
C ASP A 79 3.49 -3.27 -0.66
N LEU A 80 2.25 -3.10 -1.13
CA LEU A 80 1.21 -2.36 -0.40
C LEU A 80 0.83 -3.06 0.92
N GLU A 81 0.72 -4.40 0.90
CA GLU A 81 0.48 -5.22 2.09
C GLU A 81 1.60 -5.04 3.13
N LEU A 82 2.86 -5.09 2.69
CA LEU A 82 4.02 -4.86 3.55
C LEU A 82 3.99 -3.46 4.19
N ARG A 83 3.64 -2.43 3.43
CA ARG A 83 3.47 -1.05 3.96
C ARG A 83 2.29 -0.92 4.92
N GLY A 84 1.28 -1.77 4.78
CA GLY A 84 0.14 -1.89 5.69
C GLY A 84 0.55 -2.53 7.02
N LEU A 85 1.30 -3.64 6.96
CA LEU A 85 1.90 -4.30 8.12
C LEU A 85 2.85 -3.37 8.87
N LEU A 86 3.70 -2.63 8.15
CA LEU A 86 4.70 -1.70 8.69
C LEU A 86 4.13 -0.28 8.91
N SER A 87 3.03 -0.18 9.66
CA SER A 87 2.31 1.08 9.89
C SER A 87 2.46 1.67 11.30
N ALA A 88 3.18 1.00 12.20
CA ALA A 88 3.48 1.53 13.52
C ALA A 88 4.50 2.68 13.43
N PRO A 89 4.48 3.65 14.37
CA PRO A 89 5.45 4.75 14.39
C PRO A 89 6.91 4.30 14.45
N GLU A 90 7.13 3.12 15.03
CA GLU A 90 8.44 2.51 15.25
C GLU A 90 8.98 1.77 14.02
N ASP A 91 8.13 1.39 13.07
CA ASP A 91 8.51 0.59 11.89
C ASP A 91 9.46 1.32 10.94
N LYS A 92 9.54 2.65 11.05
CA LYS A 92 10.50 3.48 10.30
C LYS A 92 11.92 3.45 10.89
N LYS A 93 12.11 2.85 12.07
CA LYS A 93 13.40 2.83 12.79
C LYS A 93 14.16 1.55 12.47
N ASN A 94 15.49 1.62 12.57
CA ASN A 94 16.34 0.44 12.45
C ASN A 94 16.07 -0.53 13.60
N ALA A 95 15.94 -1.81 13.29
CA ALA A 95 15.82 -2.85 14.30
C ALA A 95 17.20 -3.13 14.94
N ILE A 96 17.21 -3.27 16.27
CA ILE A 96 18.35 -3.84 17.00
C ILE A 96 18.03 -5.32 17.23
N LEU A 97 18.72 -6.20 16.50
CA LEU A 97 18.59 -7.63 16.66
C LEU A 97 19.69 -8.13 17.62
N THR A 98 19.30 -8.66 18.77
CA THR A 98 20.22 -9.36 19.68
C THR A 98 19.81 -10.81 19.79
N ILE A 99 20.70 -11.71 19.38
CA ILE A 99 20.48 -13.15 19.47
C ILE A 99 21.11 -13.63 20.77
N HIS A 100 20.29 -14.05 21.72
CA HIS A 100 20.76 -14.75 22.91
C HIS A 100 20.65 -16.26 22.64
N PRO A 101 21.76 -17.01 22.54
CA PRO A 101 21.67 -18.46 22.57
C PRO A 101 20.98 -18.86 23.87
N GLY A 102 19.94 -19.70 23.75
CA GLY A 102 19.27 -20.29 24.91
C GLY A 102 20.24 -21.16 25.71
N ALA A 103 19.78 -21.69 26.84
CA ALA A 103 20.53 -22.68 27.62
C ALA A 103 20.64 -24.00 26.83
N GLY A 104 21.54 -24.06 25.86
CA GLY A 104 21.79 -25.21 25.00
C GLY A 104 23.17 -25.03 24.37
N GLY A 105 24.18 -25.57 25.04
CA GLY A 105 25.55 -25.59 24.53
C GLY A 105 25.72 -26.64 23.43
N THR A 106 26.48 -26.26 22.40
CA THR A 106 27.14 -27.11 21.38
C THR A 106 26.27 -28.12 20.63
N GLU A 107 25.81 -27.74 19.42
CA GLU A 107 25.76 -28.59 18.23
C GLU A 107 26.64 -27.98 17.12
#